data_AF-A0A3D5ZD55-F1
#
_entry.id   AF-A0A3D5ZD55-F1
#
_cell.length_a   1.000
_cell.length_b   1.000
_cell.length_c   1.000
_cell.angle_alpha   90.00
_cell.angle_beta   90.00
_cell.angle_gamma   90.00
#
_symmetry.space_group_name_H-M   'P 1'
#
loop_
_entity.id
_entity.type
_entity.pdbx_description
1 polymer ?
#
loop_
_entity_poly.entity_id
_entity_poly.type
_entity_poly.pdbx_seq_one_letter_code
_entity_poly.pdbx_strand_id
1 'polypeptide(L)'
;EEISETFSLSSSGANPYEETAEKDTVGSIKRMINELPEKQRTVIILRDVEGFSYDEIAKILDMSLSLVKVNLHRGRKQVRTQMMELENHGI
;
A
#
# COMPACT_ATOMS: atom_id res chain seq x y z
N GLU A 1 -48.24 7.55 -26.10
CA GLU A 1 -47.51 8.70 -26.67
C GLU A 1 -47.33 9.68 -25.52
N GLU A 2 -46.18 9.91 -24.89
CA GLU A 2 -44.78 9.61 -25.16
C GLU A 2 -44.02 9.41 -23.82
N ILE A 3 -43.04 8.53 -23.91
CA ILE A 3 -41.85 8.30 -23.08
C ILE A 3 -41.09 9.58 -22.65
N SER A 4 -40.45 9.57 -21.48
CA SER A 4 -39.09 10.10 -21.22
C SER A 4 -38.78 9.93 -19.71
N GLU A 5 -38.14 8.82 -19.34
CA GLU A 5 -36.68 8.74 -19.10
C GLU A 5 -36.27 9.44 -17.78
N THR A 6 -36.12 8.67 -16.71
CA THR A 6 -34.86 8.01 -16.31
C THR A 6 -33.95 8.98 -15.59
N PHE A 7 -34.08 8.94 -14.26
CA PHE A 7 -33.01 8.94 -13.27
C PHE A 7 -31.62 9.31 -13.80
N SER A 8 -31.32 10.61 -13.83
CA SER A 8 -29.98 11.11 -14.12
C SER A 8 -29.10 10.91 -12.87
N LEU A 9 -28.67 9.66 -12.66
CA LEU A 9 -27.43 9.41 -11.93
C LEU A 9 -26.29 9.94 -12.79
N SER A 10 -25.67 11.04 -12.35
CA SER A 10 -24.34 11.40 -12.80
C SER A 10 -23.35 10.33 -12.35
N SER A 11 -23.30 9.21 -13.07
CA SER A 11 -22.13 8.35 -13.11
C SER A 11 -21.10 9.09 -13.96
N SER A 12 -20.39 10.02 -13.33
CA SER A 12 -19.15 10.56 -13.87
C SER A 12 -18.24 9.37 -14.11
N GLY A 13 -17.98 9.07 -15.38
CA GLY A 13 -17.31 7.86 -15.81
C GLY A 13 -15.96 7.68 -15.13
N ALA A 14 -15.87 6.72 -14.23
CA ALA A 14 -14.61 6.03 -13.98
C ALA A 14 -14.44 5.06 -15.15
N ASN A 15 -13.45 5.29 -16.01
CA ASN A 15 -13.12 4.32 -17.05
C ASN A 15 -12.78 2.98 -16.36
N PRO A 16 -13.36 1.84 -16.79
CA PRO A 16 -13.02 0.53 -16.24
C PRO A 16 -11.53 0.16 -16.38
N TYR A 17 -10.81 0.85 -17.29
CA TYR A 17 -9.35 0.75 -17.43
C TYR A 17 -8.59 1.42 -16.27
N GLU A 18 -9.04 2.57 -15.77
CA GLU A 18 -8.40 3.27 -14.63
C GLU A 18 -8.67 2.52 -13.32
N GLU A 19 -9.89 1.99 -13.13
CA GLU A 19 -10.22 1.19 -11.95
C GLU A 19 -9.45 -0.15 -11.89
N THR A 20 -9.02 -0.67 -13.04
CA THR A 20 -8.16 -1.87 -13.10
C THR A 20 -6.70 -1.51 -12.77
N ALA A 21 -6.18 -0.42 -13.33
CA ALA A 21 -4.79 0.02 -13.10
C ALA A 21 -4.52 0.46 -11.63
N GLU A 22 -5.47 1.12 -10.99
CA GLU A 22 -5.37 1.49 -9.58
C GLU A 22 -5.41 0.25 -8.66
N LYS A 23 -6.25 -0.75 -8.98
CA LYS A 23 -6.28 -2.04 -8.28
C LYS A 23 -4.96 -2.82 -8.46
N ASP A 24 -4.34 -2.73 -9.63
CA ASP A 24 -3.05 -3.35 -9.92
C ASP A 24 -1.91 -2.76 -9.06
N THR A 25 -1.91 -1.45 -8.87
CA THR A 25 -0.85 -0.76 -8.10
C THR A 25 -0.93 -1.10 -6.61
N VAL A 26 -2.12 -0.95 -6.00
CA VAL A 26 -2.33 -1.28 -4.57
C VAL A 26 -2.10 -2.77 -4.31
N GLY A 27 -2.56 -3.64 -5.22
CA GLY A 27 -2.33 -5.07 -5.16
C GLY A 27 -0.84 -5.42 -5.20
N SER A 28 -0.07 -4.77 -6.08
CA SER A 28 1.37 -4.95 -6.20
C SER A 28 2.11 -4.50 -4.93
N ILE A 29 1.78 -3.32 -4.38
CA ILE A 29 2.37 -2.85 -3.12
C ILE A 29 2.09 -3.83 -1.97
N LYS A 30 0.86 -4.34 -1.89
CA LYS A 30 0.50 -5.33 -0.87
C LYS A 30 1.30 -6.63 -1.02
N ARG A 31 1.58 -7.09 -2.25
CA ARG A 31 2.46 -8.25 -2.50
C ARG A 31 3.89 -7.95 -2.04
N MET A 32 4.46 -6.82 -2.45
CA MET A 32 5.82 -6.41 -2.06
C MET A 32 5.99 -6.30 -0.54
N ILE A 33 4.97 -5.80 0.17
CA ILE A 33 4.97 -5.74 1.65
C ILE A 33 4.89 -7.15 2.26
N ASN A 34 4.16 -8.08 1.63
CA ASN A 34 4.08 -9.47 2.10
C ASN A 34 5.40 -10.23 1.93
N GLU A 35 6.21 -9.89 0.93
CA GLU A 35 7.53 -10.49 0.70
C GLU A 35 8.61 -9.98 1.67
N LEU A 36 8.34 -8.90 2.40
CA LEU A 36 9.25 -8.41 3.43
C LEU A 36 9.41 -9.43 4.56
N PRO A 37 10.60 -9.48 5.21
CA PRO A 37 10.77 -10.19 6.47
C PRO A 37 9.74 -9.74 7.50
N GLU A 38 9.23 -10.69 8.29
CA GLU A 38 8.11 -10.47 9.21
C GLU A 38 8.26 -9.20 10.06
N LYS A 39 9.44 -9.00 10.67
CA LYS A 39 9.70 -7.82 11.50
C LYS A 39 9.62 -6.49 10.74
N GLN A 40 10.03 -6.46 9.48
CA GLN A 40 9.96 -5.26 8.64
C GLN A 40 8.52 -4.99 8.20
N ARG A 41 7.80 -6.04 7.78
CA ARG A 41 6.38 -5.98 7.43
C ARG A 41 5.54 -5.46 8.58
N THR A 42 5.69 -6.05 9.76
CA THR A 42 4.91 -5.68 10.95
C THR A 42 5.19 -4.24 11.37
N VAL A 43 6.45 -3.80 11.36
CA VAL A 43 6.79 -2.40 11.67
C VAL A 43 6.18 -1.43 10.66
N ILE A 44 6.15 -1.76 9.37
CA ILE A 44 5.49 -0.93 8.35
C ILE A 44 3.98 -0.89 8.59
N ILE A 45 3.32 -2.02 8.79
CA ILE A 45 1.87 -2.05 9.00
C ILE A 45 1.50 -1.21 10.22
N LEU A 46 2.17 -1.43 11.36
CA LEU A 46 1.89 -0.67 12.57
C LEU A 46 2.14 0.84 12.40
N ARG A 47 3.13 1.23 11.58
CA ARG A 47 3.46 2.64 11.36
C ARG A 47 2.59 3.32 10.31
N ASP A 48 2.53 2.74 9.12
CA ASP A 48 1.97 3.35 7.91
C ASP A 48 0.48 3.02 7.72
N VAL A 49 -0.02 1.93 8.31
CA VAL A 49 -1.45 1.55 8.24
C VAL A 49 -2.18 1.89 9.54
N GLU A 50 -1.64 1.44 10.68
CA GLU A 50 -2.30 1.63 11.99
C GLU A 50 -1.96 2.98 12.64
N GLY A 51 -0.90 3.66 12.19
CA GLY A 51 -0.54 5.01 12.65
C GLY A 51 0.18 5.09 14.00
N PHE A 52 0.70 3.97 14.52
CA PHE A 52 1.43 3.97 15.80
C PHE A 52 2.73 4.78 15.75
N SER A 53 3.09 5.36 16.90
CA SER A 53 4.39 6.01 17.08
C SER A 53 5.53 4.97 17.15
N TYR A 54 6.76 5.40 16.88
CA TYR A 54 7.92 4.48 16.98
C TYR A 54 8.11 3.90 18.38
N ASP A 55 7.74 4.65 19.42
CA ASP A 55 7.83 4.23 20.81
C ASP A 55 6.78 3.16 21.15
N GLU A 56 5.55 3.33 20.66
CA GLU A 56 4.49 2.32 20.80
C GLU A 56 4.85 1.04 20.05
N ILE A 57 5.37 1.15 18.82
CA ILE A 57 5.81 -0.01 18.03
C ILE A 57 6.95 -0.76 18.75
N ALA A 58 7.90 -0.02 19.33
CA ALA A 58 9.00 -0.59 20.11
C ALA A 58 8.48 -1.40 21.30
N LYS A 59 7.46 -0.89 22.00
CA LYS A 59 6.80 -1.58 23.12
C LYS A 59 5.98 -2.78 22.67
N ILE A 60 5.19 -2.64 21.60
CA ILE A 60 4.32 -3.71 21.06
C ILE A 60 5.15 -4.91 20.60
N LEU A 61 6.30 -4.65 19.96
CA LEU A 61 7.14 -5.69 19.37
C LEU A 61 8.34 -6.07 20.24
N ASP A 62 8.38 -5.60 21.49
CA ASP A 62 9.47 -5.82 22.46
C ASP A 62 10.86 -5.64 21.85
N MET A 63 11.09 -4.48 21.23
CA MET A 63 12.36 -4.16 20.57
C MET A 63 12.80 -2.72 20.82
N SER A 64 14.09 -2.44 20.62
CA SER A 64 14.61 -1.08 20.77
C SER A 64 14.08 -0.15 19.69
N LEU A 65 13.89 1.14 20.02
CA LEU A 65 13.48 2.17 19.08
C LEU A 65 14.44 2.27 17.87
N SER A 66 15.74 2.04 18.08
CA SER A 66 16.73 1.96 17.01
C SER A 66 16.43 0.82 16.05
N LEU A 67 16.05 -0.36 16.56
CA LEU A 67 15.71 -1.51 15.74
C LEU A 67 14.40 -1.28 14.96
N VAL A 68 13.40 -0.61 15.55
CA VAL A 68 12.18 -0.20 14.84
C VAL A 68 12.54 0.69 13.65
N LYS A 69 13.35 1.73 13.87
CA LYS A 69 13.78 2.67 12.80
C LYS A 69 14.53 1.94 11.68
N VAL A 70 15.42 1.02 12.03
CA VAL A 70 16.18 0.22 11.05
C VAL A 70 15.24 -0.68 10.24
N ASN A 71 14.31 -1.38 10.89
CA ASN A 71 13.35 -2.25 10.20
C ASN A 71 12.42 -1.45 9.28
N LEU A 72 11.91 -0.31 9.74
CA LEU A 72 11.06 0.57 8.94
C LEU A 72 11.80 1.09 7.70
N HIS A 73 13.04 1.57 7.89
CA HIS A 73 13.84 2.08 6.79
C HIS A 73 14.15 0.98 5.76
N ARG A 74 14.58 -0.21 6.23
CA ARG A 74 14.89 -1.34 5.36
C ARG A 74 13.67 -1.84 4.61
N GLY A 75 12.54 -1.99 5.30
CA GLY A 75 11.29 -2.42 4.67
C GLY A 75 10.83 -1.44 3.59
N ARG A 76 10.81 -0.12 3.89
CA ARG A 76 10.44 0.90 2.90
C ARG A 76 11.38 0.93 1.71
N LYS A 77 12.69 0.78 1.95
CA LYS A 77 13.68 0.69 0.88
C LYS A 77 13.42 -0.53 -0.02
N GLN A 78 13.14 -1.69 0.57
CA GLN A 78 12.88 -2.91 -0.19
C GLN A 78 11.58 -2.81 -1.00
N VAL A 79 10.50 -2.25 -0.45
CA VAL A 79 9.27 -1.98 -1.21
C VAL A 79 9.55 -1.03 -2.37
N ARG A 80 10.31 0.05 -2.14
CA ARG A 80 10.67 1.01 -3.19
C ARG A 80 11.52 0.36 -4.29
N THR A 81 12.49 -0.47 -3.93
CA THR A 81 13.33 -1.18 -4.91
C THR A 81 12.48 -2.11 -5.78
N GLN A 82 11.61 -2.92 -5.17
CA GLN A 82 10.72 -3.81 -5.92
C GLN A 82 9.75 -3.02 -6.82
N MET A 83 9.27 -1.86 -6.36
CA MET A 83 8.40 -0.99 -7.16
C MET A 83 9.14 -0.48 -8.40
N MET A 84 10.39 0.00 -8.24
CA MET A 84 11.23 0.42 -9.35
C MET A 84 11.51 -0.73 -10.34
N GLU A 85 11.73 -1.94 -9.84
CA GLU A 85 11.97 -3.12 -10.69
C GLU A 85 10.73 -3.49 -11.51
N LEU A 86 9.54 -3.37 -10.91
CA LEU A 86 8.25 -3.59 -11.58
C LEU A 86 8.00 -2.53 -12.66
N GLU A 87 8.28 -1.26 -12.38
CA GLU A 87 8.20 -0.17 -13.34
C GLU A 87 9.20 -0.35 -14.51
N ASN A 88 10.38 -0.90 -14.24
CA ASN A 88 11.45 -1.05 -15.24
C ASN A 88 11.34 -2.32 -16.11
N HIS A 89 10.52 -3.31 -15.70
CA HIS A 89 10.24 -4.53 -16.48
C HIS A 89 8.95 -4.44 -17.31
N GLY A 90 8.25 -3.30 -17.29
CA GLY A 90 7.04 -3.03 -18.07
C GLY A 90 7.26 -2.42 -19.46
N ILE A 91 8.43 -2.62 -20.08
CA ILE A 91 8.80 -2.12 -21.43
C ILE A 91 8.99 -3.26 -22.42
#